data_AF-A0A969W2G5-F1
#
_entry.id   AF-A0A969W2G5-F1
#
_cell.length_a   1.000
_cell.length_b   1.000
_cell.length_c   1.000
_cell.angle_alpha   90.00
_cell.angle_beta   90.00
_cell.angle_gamma   90.00
#
_symmetry.space_group_name_H-M   'P 1'
#
loop_
_entity.id
_entity.type
_entity.pdbx_description
1 polymer ?
#
loop_
_entity_poly.entity_id
_entity_poly.type
_entity_poly.pdbx_seq_one_letter_code
_entity_poly.pdbx_strand_id
1 'polypeptide(L)'
;MQYCSWRSHPIQIAEPVFLNGYKAVNQNDVISLTWNGHPSLPIAMERLSSLSAIANNDLVKSNQMLGLLRFDAGHWSIQPLFITNKSKRICPSQTAIEILNKSPETNKITILKERASRLLRKSKPPSNSQSNPESNP
;
A
#
# COMPACT_ATOMS: atom_id res chain seq x y z
N MET A 1 -43.52 -2.57 9.66
CA MET A 1 -42.78 -2.48 8.39
C MET A 1 -41.38 -3.02 8.61
N GLN A 2 -41.14 -4.27 8.22
CA GLN A 2 -39.81 -4.87 8.23
C GLN A 2 -39.09 -4.44 6.96
N TYR A 3 -38.06 -3.61 7.11
CA TYR A 3 -37.11 -3.39 6.03
C TYR A 3 -36.20 -4.62 5.96
N CYS A 4 -36.36 -5.40 4.90
CA CYS A 4 -35.29 -6.27 4.41
C CYS A 4 -34.08 -5.37 4.13
N SER A 5 -33.08 -5.33 5.03
CA SER A 5 -31.76 -4.81 4.69
C SER A 5 -30.95 -5.97 4.14
N TRP A 6 -31.15 -6.22 2.85
CA TRP A 6 -30.17 -6.86 2.01
C TRP A 6 -28.86 -6.10 2.25
N ARG A 7 -28.00 -6.72 3.06
CA ARG A 7 -26.68 -6.23 3.42
C ARG A 7 -25.85 -6.28 2.13
N SER A 8 -26.01 -5.26 1.29
CA SER A 8 -24.94 -4.79 0.43
C SER A 8 -23.78 -4.56 1.37
N HIS A 9 -22.85 -5.52 1.46
CA HIS A 9 -21.60 -5.28 2.14
C HIS A 9 -20.99 -4.11 1.40
N PRO A 10 -20.89 -2.92 2.02
CA PRO A 10 -20.32 -1.78 1.33
C PRO A 10 -18.93 -2.23 0.89
N ILE A 11 -18.66 -2.21 -0.42
CA ILE A 11 -17.30 -2.40 -0.90
C ILE A 11 -16.53 -1.22 -0.30
N GLN A 12 -15.76 -1.51 0.74
CA GLN A 12 -14.95 -0.53 1.40
C GLN A 12 -13.73 -0.31 0.53
N ILE A 13 -13.81 0.68 -0.36
CA ILE A 13 -12.69 1.09 -1.19
C ILE A 13 -11.68 1.79 -0.29
N ALA A 14 -10.45 1.30 -0.32
CA ALA A 14 -9.35 1.78 0.50
C ALA A 14 -8.10 1.79 -0.38
N GLU A 15 -7.62 2.98 -0.73
CA GLU A 15 -6.46 3.15 -1.62
C GLU A 15 -5.18 3.33 -0.79
N PRO A 16 -4.11 2.54 -1.04
CA PRO A 16 -2.84 2.73 -0.35
C PRO A 16 -2.20 4.05 -0.79
N VAL A 17 -1.85 4.90 0.19
CA VAL A 17 -1.21 6.19 -0.05
C VAL A 17 0.03 6.34 0.82
N PHE A 18 1.08 6.92 0.25
CA PHE A 18 2.25 7.36 0.97
C PHE A 18 2.17 8.86 1.21
N LEU A 19 2.24 9.26 2.48
CA LEU A 19 2.11 10.63 2.93
C LEU A 19 3.41 11.12 3.54
N ASN A 20 3.80 12.35 3.21
CA ASN A 20 4.96 13.05 3.74
C ASN A 20 4.63 14.55 3.86
N GLY A 21 5.42 15.28 4.66
CA GLY A 21 5.31 16.74 4.79
C GLY A 21 4.03 17.22 5.50
N TYR A 22 3.32 16.31 6.17
CA TYR A 22 2.16 16.66 6.98
C TYR A 22 2.58 17.06 8.40
N LYS A 23 1.69 17.77 9.09
CA LYS A 23 1.72 17.93 10.55
C LYS A 23 0.51 17.22 11.15
N ALA A 24 0.75 16.30 12.07
CA ALA A 24 -0.30 15.62 12.82
C ALA A 24 -0.67 16.45 14.06
N VAL A 25 -1.94 16.82 14.18
CA VAL A 25 -2.47 17.63 15.29
C VAL A 25 -3.53 16.80 16.02
N ASN A 26 -3.42 16.73 17.34
CA ASN A 26 -4.45 16.14 18.19
C ASN A 26 -5.38 17.26 18.70
N GLN A 27 -6.66 17.16 18.38
CA GLN A 27 -7.72 18.04 18.89
C GLN A 27 -8.84 17.17 19.46
N ASN A 28 -9.12 17.29 20.76
CA ASN A 28 -10.21 16.57 21.43
C ASN A 28 -10.20 15.05 21.16
N ASP A 29 -9.03 14.41 21.28
CA ASP A 29 -8.79 12.98 20.99
C ASP A 29 -8.95 12.55 19.52
N VAL A 30 -9.16 13.50 18.62
CA VAL A 30 -9.15 13.27 17.18
C VAL A 30 -7.82 13.76 16.61
N ILE A 31 -7.06 12.83 16.02
CA ILE A 31 -5.81 13.17 15.33
C ILE A 31 -6.11 13.45 13.86
N SER A 32 -5.66 14.59 13.36
CA SER A 32 -5.81 14.98 11.95
C SER A 32 -4.47 15.39 11.35
N LEU A 33 -4.28 15.07 10.08
CA LEU A 33 -3.14 15.50 9.27
C LEU A 33 -3.45 16.85 8.62
N THR A 34 -2.47 17.75 8.63
CA THR A 34 -2.59 19.07 8.02
C THR A 34 -1.41 19.33 7.09
N TRP A 35 -1.68 20.01 5.98
CA TRP A 35 -0.67 20.56 5.07
C TRP A 35 -0.90 22.06 4.93
N ASN A 36 0.16 22.82 4.71
CA ASN A 36 0.07 24.28 4.60
C ASN A 36 -0.94 24.66 3.49
N GLY A 37 -2.05 25.28 3.88
CA GLY A 37 -3.10 25.75 2.95
C GLY A 37 -4.07 24.68 2.46
N HIS A 38 -4.04 23.44 2.99
CA HIS A 38 -4.96 22.37 2.62
C HIS A 38 -5.90 21.98 3.76
N PRO A 39 -7.08 21.41 3.44
CA PRO A 39 -7.99 20.85 4.45
C PRO A 39 -7.33 19.78 5.32
N SER A 40 -7.79 19.65 6.56
CA SER A 40 -7.33 18.61 7.45
C SER A 40 -7.91 17.25 7.07
N LEU A 41 -7.10 16.20 7.15
CA LEU A 41 -7.50 14.82 6.89
C LEU A 41 -7.50 14.03 8.22
N PRO A 42 -8.66 13.56 8.71
CA PRO A 42 -8.72 12.83 9.98
C PRO A 42 -8.09 11.43 9.86
N ILE A 43 -7.48 10.98 10.96
CA ILE A 43 -6.95 9.62 11.10
C ILE A 43 -8.04 8.72 11.70
N ALA A 44 -8.31 7.60 11.04
CA ALA A 44 -9.26 6.58 11.46
C ALA A 44 -8.67 5.69 12.58
N MET A 45 -8.46 6.28 13.76
CA MET A 45 -7.86 5.62 14.93
C MET A 45 -8.71 4.46 15.46
N GLU A 46 -10.03 4.56 15.34
CA GLU A 46 -11.00 3.55 15.73
C GLU A 46 -10.87 2.23 14.94
N ARG A 47 -10.15 2.25 13.81
CA ARG A 47 -9.85 1.06 12.99
C ARG A 47 -8.57 0.36 13.41
N LEU A 48 -7.75 0.98 14.25
CA LEU A 48 -6.59 0.31 14.82
C LEU A 48 -7.05 -0.63 15.91
N SER A 49 -6.43 -1.82 15.95
CA SER A 49 -6.61 -2.73 17.09
C SER A 49 -6.16 -2.03 18.37
N SER A 50 -6.83 -2.30 19.49
CA SER A 50 -6.36 -1.88 20.81
C SER A 50 -4.99 -2.44 21.17
N LEU A 51 -4.57 -3.53 20.51
CA LEU A 51 -3.24 -4.14 20.61
C LEU A 51 -2.24 -3.58 19.58
N SER A 52 -2.61 -2.54 18.83
CA SER A 52 -1.71 -1.87 17.89
C SER A 52 -0.54 -1.22 18.62
N ALA A 53 0.66 -1.35 18.07
CA ALA A 53 1.84 -0.66 18.59
C ALA A 53 1.91 0.84 18.21
N ILE A 54 0.95 1.34 17.43
CA ILE A 54 0.87 2.77 17.07
C ILE A 54 0.11 3.52 18.17
N ALA A 55 0.83 4.33 18.96
CA ALA A 55 0.22 5.22 19.94
C ALA A 55 -0.06 6.62 19.35
N ASN A 56 -1.00 7.36 19.97
CA ASN A 56 -1.34 8.74 19.60
C ASN A 56 -0.11 9.66 19.57
N ASN A 57 0.80 9.50 20.55
CA ASN A 57 2.03 10.28 20.63
C ASN A 57 3.00 9.99 19.47
N ASP A 58 3.01 8.75 18.97
CA ASP A 58 3.85 8.39 17.82
C ASP A 58 3.32 9.01 16.54
N LEU A 59 1.99 9.06 16.36
CA LEU A 59 1.34 9.73 15.23
C LEU A 59 1.61 11.23 15.22
N VAL A 60 1.48 11.91 16.36
CA VAL A 60 1.76 13.35 16.46
C VAL A 60 3.22 13.67 16.09
N LYS A 61 4.16 12.77 16.39
CA LYS A 61 5.58 12.94 16.09
C LYS A 61 5.99 12.39 14.72
N SER A 62 5.07 11.76 14.00
CA SER A 62 5.39 11.13 12.72
C SER A 62 5.58 12.16 11.61
N ASN A 63 6.50 11.87 10.69
CA ASN A 63 6.80 12.73 9.53
C ASN A 63 6.49 12.06 8.19
N GLN A 64 6.42 10.74 8.14
CA GLN A 64 5.95 9.99 6.97
C GLN A 64 5.01 8.87 7.41
N MET A 65 4.09 8.51 6.53
CA MET A 65 3.08 7.49 6.78
C MET A 65 2.76 6.72 5.50
N LEU A 66 2.64 5.41 5.62
CA LEU A 66 1.89 4.61 4.66
C LEU A 66 0.53 4.32 5.31
N GLY A 67 -0.55 4.65 4.60
CA GLY A 67 -1.90 4.45 5.10
C GLY A 67 -2.87 4.07 3.99
N LEU A 68 -4.10 3.76 4.39
CA LEU A 68 -5.21 3.54 3.47
C LEU A 68 -6.12 4.76 3.48
N LEU A 69 -6.25 5.42 2.34
CA LEU A 69 -7.21 6.50 2.13
C LEU A 69 -8.59 5.87 1.91
N ARG A 70 -9.56 6.28 2.72
CA ARG A 70 -10.89 5.68 2.76
C ARG A 70 -11.97 6.74 2.67
N PHE A 71 -13.07 6.37 2.04
CA PHE A 71 -14.31 7.13 2.08
C PHE A 71 -15.37 6.32 2.80
N ASP A 72 -15.62 6.67 4.06
CA ASP A 72 -16.59 5.99 4.93
C ASP A 72 -17.65 7.03 5.34
N ALA A 73 -18.94 6.68 5.31
CA ALA A 73 -20.06 7.53 5.76
C ALA A 73 -19.99 9.03 5.39
N GLY A 74 -19.60 9.34 4.15
CA GLY A 74 -19.56 10.72 3.62
C GLY A 74 -18.30 11.52 3.96
N HIS A 75 -17.29 10.92 4.60
CA HIS A 75 -16.06 11.61 4.96
C HIS A 75 -14.82 10.82 4.53
N TRP A 76 -13.76 11.57 4.20
CA TRP A 76 -12.44 11.00 3.94
C TRP A 76 -11.68 10.82 5.24
N SER A 77 -11.00 9.68 5.40
CA SER A 77 -10.10 9.42 6.51
C SER A 77 -8.90 8.59 6.07
N ILE A 78 -7.84 8.60 6.87
CA ILE A 78 -6.65 7.79 6.66
C ILE A 78 -6.51 6.74 7.77
N GLN A 79 -6.44 5.46 7.40
CA GLN A 79 -6.08 4.40 8.33
C GLN A 79 -4.56 4.17 8.26
N PRO A 80 -3.80 4.37 9.35
CA PRO A 80 -2.35 4.24 9.31
C PRO A 80 -1.95 2.76 9.30
N LEU A 81 -1.11 2.38 8.33
CA LEU A 81 -0.51 1.04 8.25
C LEU A 81 0.94 1.03 8.74
N PHE A 82 1.59 2.18 8.67
CA PHE A 82 2.98 2.36 9.05
C PHE A 82 3.27 3.85 9.21
N ILE A 83 4.05 4.21 10.23
CA ILE A 83 4.55 5.57 10.42
C ILE A 83 6.05 5.56 10.65
N THR A 84 6.69 6.65 10.25
CA THR A 84 8.07 6.96 10.62
C THR A 84 8.11 8.15 11.56
N ASN A 85 8.95 8.03 12.58
CA ASN A 85 9.36 9.13 13.43
C ASN A 85 10.88 9.20 13.38
N LYS A 86 11.41 10.19 12.66
CA LYS A 86 12.85 10.29 12.34
C LYS A 86 13.32 8.99 11.67
N SER A 87 14.17 8.22 12.34
CA SER A 87 14.69 6.93 11.86
C SER A 87 13.92 5.72 12.39
N LYS A 88 12.95 5.91 13.30
CA LYS A 88 12.17 4.82 13.89
C LYS A 88 10.95 4.51 13.03
N ARG A 89 10.79 3.23 12.74
CA ARG A 89 9.69 2.63 12.00
C ARG A 89 8.70 2.00 12.97
N ILE A 90 7.42 2.34 12.87
CA ILE A 90 6.37 1.84 13.76
C ILE A 90 5.22 1.30 12.89
N CYS A 91 4.89 0.03 13.09
CA CYS A 91 3.78 -0.65 12.41
C CYS A 91 2.75 -1.11 13.47
N PRO A 92 1.49 -1.37 13.07
CA PRO A 92 0.46 -1.88 13.98
C PRO A 92 0.83 -3.21 14.65
N SER A 93 1.57 -4.09 13.98
CA SER A 93 1.99 -5.39 14.52
C SER A 93 3.51 -5.58 14.49
N GLN A 94 4.02 -6.36 15.45
CA GLN A 94 5.44 -6.75 15.52
C GLN A 94 5.86 -7.59 14.31
N THR A 95 5.00 -8.49 13.83
CA THR A 95 5.25 -9.29 12.62
C THR A 95 5.47 -8.41 11.38
N ALA A 96 4.73 -7.30 11.26
CA ALA A 96 4.92 -6.37 10.14
C ALA A 96 6.31 -5.69 10.19
N ILE A 97 6.82 -5.40 11.39
CA ILE A 97 8.16 -4.84 11.59
C ILE A 97 9.24 -5.85 11.20
N GLU A 98 9.09 -7.12 11.59
CA GLU A 98 10.04 -8.19 11.25
C GLU A 98 10.14 -8.39 9.73
N ILE A 99 9.00 -8.44 9.03
CA ILE A 99 8.96 -8.54 7.57
C ILE A 99 9.67 -7.35 6.93
N LEU A 100 9.44 -6.14 7.45
CA LEU A 100 10.02 -4.91 6.91
C LEU A 100 11.53 -4.78 7.17
N ASN A 101 12.04 -5.42 8.23
CA ASN A 101 13.46 -5.46 8.57
C ASN A 101 14.20 -6.61 7.89
N LYS A 102 13.47 -7.62 7.37
CA LYS A 102 14.08 -8.72 6.63
C LYS A 102 14.63 -8.19 5.30
N SER A 103 15.93 -8.36 5.08
CA SER A 103 16.51 -8.03 3.78
C SER A 103 15.88 -8.92 2.71
N PRO A 104 15.55 -8.38 1.53
CA PRO A 104 15.08 -9.21 0.43
C PRO A 104 16.19 -10.20 0.08
N GLU A 105 15.85 -11.49 0.01
CA GLU A 105 16.79 -12.51 -0.48
C GLU A 105 17.19 -12.14 -1.92
N THR A 106 18.42 -11.63 -2.06
CA THR A 106 18.95 -10.96 -3.27
C THR A 106 18.87 -11.80 -4.54
N ASN A 107 18.71 -13.12 -4.41
CA ASN A 107 18.66 -14.06 -5.53
C ASN A 107 17.28 -14.23 -6.18
N LYS A 108 16.17 -13.85 -5.54
CA LYS A 108 14.82 -14.13 -6.09
C LYS A 108 14.54 -13.38 -7.39
N ILE A 109 14.87 -12.10 -7.44
CA ILE A 109 14.64 -11.26 -8.63
C ILE A 109 15.52 -11.75 -9.80
N THR A 110 16.77 -12.10 -9.51
CA THR A 110 17.71 -12.66 -10.49
C THR A 110 17.21 -13.99 -11.05
N ILE A 111 16.75 -14.90 -10.19
CA ILE A 111 16.17 -16.19 -10.60
C ILE A 111 14.90 -15.99 -11.43
N LEU A 112 14.00 -15.07 -11.02
CA LEU A 112 12.78 -14.76 -11.76
C LEU A 112 13.09 -14.19 -13.15
N LYS A 113 14.06 -13.27 -13.24
CA LYS A 113 14.51 -12.69 -14.51
C LYS A 113 15.08 -13.75 -15.45
N GLU A 114 15.90 -14.66 -14.93
CA GLU A 114 16.45 -15.78 -15.70
C GLU A 114 15.35 -16.72 -16.22
N ARG A 115 14.41 -17.11 -15.33
CA ARG A 115 13.29 -17.98 -15.71
C ARG A 115 12.37 -17.33 -16.74
N ALA A 116 12.03 -16.06 -16.57
CA ALA A 116 11.24 -15.30 -17.54
C ALA A 116 11.94 -15.24 -18.91
N SER A 117 13.25 -15.02 -18.93
CA SER A 117 14.05 -14.98 -20.18
C SER A 117 14.08 -16.33 -20.91
N ARG A 118 14.09 -17.45 -20.18
CA ARG A 118 14.01 -18.80 -20.78
C ARG A 118 12.61 -19.08 -21.35
N LEU A 119 11.56 -18.65 -20.66
CA LEU A 119 10.18 -18.77 -21.16
C LEU A 119 9.99 -17.98 -22.47
N LEU A 120 10.48 -16.74 -22.53
CA LEU A 120 10.39 -15.89 -23.72
C LEU A 120 11.19 -16.43 -24.93
N ARG A 121 12.30 -17.14 -24.67
CA ARG A 121 13.08 -17.81 -25.73
C ARG A 121 12.38 -19.06 -26.26
N LYS A 122 11.69 -19.81 -25.40
CA LYS A 122 10.91 -20.99 -25.80
C LYS A 122 9.63 -20.61 -26.54
N SER A 123 9.07 -19.42 -26.28
CA SER A 123 7.86 -18.94 -26.95
C SER A 123 8.12 -18.28 -28.31
N LYS A 124 9.38 -18.09 -28.74
CA LYS A 124 9.68 -17.56 -30.08
C LYS A 124 9.40 -18.65 -31.11
N PRO A 125 8.43 -18.47 -32.04
CA PRO A 125 8.20 -19.44 -33.11
C PRO A 125 9.46 -19.52 -33.98
N PRO A 126 9.77 -20.68 -34.59
CA PRO A 126 10.85 -20.77 -35.55
C PRO A 126 10.58 -19.77 -36.69
N SER A 127 11.53 -18.86 -36.92
CA SER A 127 11.52 -18.01 -38.10
C SER A 127 11.84 -18.88 -39.32
N ASN A 128 10.80 -19.44 -39.94
CA ASN A 128 10.93 -20.07 -41.25
C ASN A 128 11.15 -18.98 -42.29
N SER A 129 12.41 -18.64 -42.54
CA SER A 129 12.85 -17.96 -43.76
C SER A 129 13.64 -18.94 -44.61
N GLN A 130 12.92 -19.82 -45.31
CA GLN A 130 13.44 -20.52 -46.49
C GLN A 130 12.78 -19.89 -47.72
N SER A 131 13.45 -18.90 -48.30
CA SER A 131 13.24 -18.50 -49.69
C SER A 131 14.30 -19.22 -50.52
N ASN A 132 13.93 -20.34 -51.15
CA ASN A 132 14.75 -20.95 -52.20
C ASN A 132 14.24 -20.51 -53.57
N PRO A 133 15.14 -20.29 -54.55
CA PRO A 133 14.81 -19.69 -55.83
C PRO A 133 14.16 -20.73 -56.75
N GLU A 134 13.02 -20.36 -57.32
CA GLU A 134 12.32 -21.13 -58.33
C GLU A 134 13.06 -20.96 -59.67
N SER A 135 13.81 -22.00 -60.05
CA SER A 135 14.34 -22.17 -61.41
C SER A 135 13.20 -22.52 -62.35
N ASN A 136 12.99 -21.73 -63.39
CA ASN A 136 12.08 -22.07 -64.49
C ASN A 136 12.84 -22.11 -65.84
N PRO A 137 12.33 -22.92 -66.80
CA PRO A 137 13.09 -23.49 -67.92
C PRO A 137 13.49 -22.49 -69.02
#